data_AF-A0A965C1N8-F1
#
_entry.id   AF-A0A965C1N8-F1
#
_cell.length_a   1.000
_cell.length_b   1.000
_cell.length_c   1.000
_cell.angle_alpha   90.00
_cell.angle_beta   90.00
_cell.angle_gamma   90.00
#
_symmetry.space_group_name_H-M   'P 1'
#
loop_
_entity.id
_entity.type
_entity.pdbx_description
1 polymer ?
#
loop_
_entity_poly.entity_id
_entity_poly.type
_entity_poly.pdbx_seq_one_letter_code
_entity_poly.pdbx_strand_id
1 'polypeptide(L)' 'GDPPNPINPPSGCRFHTRCKYQASMCQQSAPSLVPIQQQAEHQAACFLHHPRSQHPQAIKP' A
#
# COMPACT_ATOMS: atom_id res chain seq x y z
N GLY A 1 -15.98 -8.01 0.00
CA GLY A 1 -16.04 -6.72 -0.70
C GLY A 1 -15.89 -6.97 -2.19
N ASP A 2 -16.77 -6.41 -3.01
CA ASP A 2 -16.95 -6.74 -4.44
C ASP A 2 -15.88 -6.14 -5.35
N PRO A 3 -15.13 -6.89 -6.18
CA PRO A 3 -13.99 -6.39 -6.94
C PRO A 3 -14.27 -5.08 -7.72
N PRO A 4 -13.31 -4.12 -7.79
CA PRO A 4 -13.48 -2.91 -8.59
C PRO A 4 -13.51 -3.25 -10.09
N ASN A 5 -14.14 -2.40 -10.89
CA ASN A 5 -14.16 -2.55 -12.35
C ASN A 5 -12.71 -2.52 -12.90
N PRO A 6 -12.26 -3.54 -13.65
CA PRO A 6 -10.89 -3.62 -14.17
C PRO A 6 -10.52 -2.49 -15.14
N ILE A 7 -11.51 -1.89 -15.82
CA ILE A 7 -11.29 -0.86 -16.84
C ILE A 7 -10.88 0.47 -16.19
N ASN A 8 -11.46 0.81 -15.05
CA ASN A 8 -11.24 2.08 -14.34
C ASN A 8 -10.76 1.83 -12.92
N PRO A 9 -9.53 1.35 -12.75
CA PRO A 9 -9.03 1.02 -11.44
C PRO A 9 -8.66 2.31 -10.66
N PRO A 10 -8.81 2.31 -9.33
CA PRO A 10 -8.54 3.49 -8.49
C PRO A 10 -7.09 4.00 -8.67
N SER A 11 -6.93 5.32 -8.53
CA SER A 11 -5.62 5.97 -8.53
C SER A 11 -4.80 5.57 -7.31
N GLY A 12 -3.47 5.64 -7.42
CA GLY A 12 -2.58 5.26 -6.33
C GLY A 12 -2.64 3.77 -5.98
N CYS A 13 -2.73 3.45 -4.70
CA CYS A 13 -2.84 2.09 -4.20
C CYS A 13 -4.21 1.48 -4.55
N ARG A 14 -4.22 0.41 -5.36
CA ARG A 14 -5.46 -0.26 -5.82
C ARG A 14 -6.43 -0.67 -4.70
N PHE A 15 -5.90 -0.85 -3.49
CA PHE A 15 -6.66 -1.29 -2.32
C PHE A 15 -7.18 -0.14 -1.46
N HIS A 16 -6.84 1.13 -1.76
CA HIS A 16 -7.15 2.26 -0.87
C HIS A 16 -8.65 2.41 -0.58
N THR A 17 -9.53 2.04 -1.52
CA THR A 17 -10.99 2.11 -1.33
C THR A 17 -11.55 1.06 -0.37
N ARG A 18 -10.75 0.06 0.03
CA ARG A 18 -11.17 -1.04 0.93
C ARG A 18 -10.18 -1.33 2.07
N CYS A 19 -9.05 -0.63 2.10
CA CYS A 19 -8.00 -0.85 3.08
C CYS A 19 -8.38 -0.17 4.40
N LYS A 20 -8.51 -0.95 5.48
CA LYS A 20 -8.75 -0.43 6.84
C LYS A 20 -7.62 0.44 7.40
N TYR A 21 -6.45 0.40 6.78
CA TYR A 21 -5.26 1.18 7.16
C TYR A 21 -5.01 2.34 6.19
N GLN A 22 -5.95 2.70 5.31
CA GLN A 22 -5.74 3.73 4.30
C GLN A 22 -5.31 5.08 4.92
N ALA A 23 -4.35 5.73 4.27
CA ALA A 23 -3.93 7.11 4.53
C ALA A 23 -4.00 7.95 3.24
N SER A 24 -3.85 9.28 3.34
CA SER A 24 -3.99 10.18 2.18
C SER A 24 -3.06 9.82 1.02
N MET A 25 -1.81 9.44 1.32
CA MET A 25 -0.83 9.06 0.30
C MET A 25 -1.25 7.82 -0.52
N CYS A 26 -2.07 6.93 0.06
CA CYS A 26 -2.54 5.73 -0.62
C CYS A 26 -3.46 6.05 -1.80
N GLN A 27 -4.13 7.20 -1.80
CA GLN A 27 -4.98 7.66 -2.91
C GLN A 27 -4.16 8.35 -4.02
N GLN A 28 -3.02 8.92 -3.63
CA GLN A 28 -2.19 9.79 -4.47
C GLN A 28 -1.10 9.04 -5.23
N SER A 29 -0.58 7.94 -4.68
CA SER A 29 0.57 7.24 -5.25
C SER A 29 0.48 5.73 -5.09
N ALA A 30 1.06 5.00 -6.04
CA ALA A 30 1.17 3.55 -5.94
C ALA A 30 2.42 3.19 -5.10
N PRO A 31 2.32 2.25 -4.15
CA PRO A 31 3.47 1.83 -3.35
C PRO A 31 4.44 0.98 -4.18
N SER A 32 5.74 1.17 -3.93
CA SER A 32 6.78 0.30 -4.49
C SER A 32 6.77 -1.08 -3.81
N LEU A 33 7.12 -2.12 -4.57
CA LEU A 33 7.32 -3.47 -4.03
C LEU A 33 8.60 -3.49 -3.19
N VAL A 34 8.46 -3.76 -1.90
CA VAL A 34 9.59 -3.82 -0.95
C VAL A 34 9.51 -5.07 -0.09
N PRO A 35 10.66 -5.58 0.42
CA PRO A 35 10.67 -6.62 1.44
C PRO A 35 9.87 -6.20 2.67
N ILE A 36 9.11 -7.13 3.22
CA ILE A 36 8.41 -6.96 4.49
C ILE A 36 9.40 -7.31 5.60
N GLN A 37 9.77 -6.31 6.40
CA GLN A 37 10.69 -6.47 7.54
C GLN A 37 12.05 -7.06 7.11
N GLN A 38 12.65 -7.92 7.94
CA GLN A 38 13.95 -8.57 7.67
C GLN A 38 13.84 -9.81 6.76
N GLN A 39 12.66 -10.13 6.22
CA GLN A 39 12.45 -11.30 5.37
C GLN A 39 12.54 -10.91 3.89
N ALA A 40 13.69 -11.16 3.26
CA ALA A 40 13.94 -10.77 1.87
C ALA A 40 12.99 -11.45 0.85
N GLU A 41 12.51 -12.67 1.15
CA GLU A 41 11.62 -13.44 0.25
C GLU A 41 10.16 -12.97 0.28
N HIS A 42 9.71 -12.34 1.37
CA HIS A 42 8.35 -11.81 1.48
C HIS A 42 8.34 -10.34 1.10
N GLN A 43 7.62 -10.00 0.04
CA GLN A 43 7.55 -8.64 -0.47
C GLN A 43 6.11 -8.15 -0.54
N ALA A 44 5.91 -6.85 -0.29
CA ALA A 44 4.62 -6.20 -0.47
C ALA A 44 4.77 -4.81 -1.08
N ALA A 45 3.83 -4.48 -1.96
CA ALA A 45 3.59 -3.11 -2.40
C ALA A 45 2.60 -2.45 -1.44
N CYS A 46 3.06 -2.06 -0.25
CA CYS A 46 2.23 -1.45 0.79
C CYS A 46 2.99 -0.34 1.51
N PHE A 47 2.42 0.87 1.57
CA PHE A 47 3.06 1.99 2.29
C PHE A 47 3.23 1.72 3.78
N LEU A 48 2.34 0.95 4.41
CA LEU A 48 2.46 0.54 5.81
C LEU A 48 3.76 -0.23 6.08
N HIS A 49 4.22 -1.04 5.12
CA HIS A 49 5.45 -1.84 5.22
C HIS A 49 6.66 -1.18 4.55
N HIS A 50 6.49 0.01 3.99
CA HIS A 50 7.57 0.73 3.34
C HIS A 50 8.20 1.72 4.32
N PRO A 51 9.42 1.49 4.84
CA PRO A 51 9.98 2.25 5.96
C PRO A 51 10.14 3.75 5.71
N ARG A 52 10.26 4.14 4.44
CA ARG A 52 10.41 5.54 3.99
C ARG A 52 9.12 6.14 3.43
N SER A 53 7.98 5.49 3.64
CA SER A 53 6.69 6.05 3.22
C SER A 53 6.25 7.14 4.20
N GLN A 54 5.32 7.99 3.75
CA GLN A 54 4.65 8.98 4.59
C GLN A 54 3.42 8.39 5.28
N HIS A 55 3.37 7.07 5.43
CA HIS A 55 2.21 6.43 6.04
C HIS A 55 2.27 6.68 7.56
N PRO A 56 1.23 7.26 8.18
CA PRO A 56 1.27 7.63 9.59
C PRO A 56 1.48 6.43 10.52
N GLN A 57 1.07 5.25 10.06
CA GLN A 57 1.23 3.97 10.77
C GLN A 57 2.38 3.12 10.21
N ALA A 58 3.29 3.69 9.41
CA ALA A 58 4.39 2.93 8.81
C ALA A 58 5.15 2.15 9.89
N ILE A 59 5.28 0.84 9.67
CA ILE A 59 6.04 -0.04 10.54
C ILE A 59 7.50 0.30 10.32
N LYS A 60 8.14 0.82 11.37
CA LYS A 60 9.58 1.09 11.38
C LYS A 60 10.31 -0.23 11.66
N PRO A 61 11.48 -0.43 11.04
CA PRO A 61 12.31 -1.61 11.28
C PRO A 61 12.73 -1.73 12.74
#